data_AF-A0A530BQN6-F1
#
_entry.id   AF-A0A530BQN6-F1
#
_cell.length_a   1.000
_cell.length_b   1.000
_cell.length_c   1.000
_cell.angle_alpha   90.00
_cell.angle_beta   90.00
_cell.angle_gamma   90.00
#
_symmetry.space_group_name_H-M   'P 1'
#
loop_
_entity.id
_entity.type
_entity.pdbx_description
1 polymer ?
#
loop_
_entity_poly.entity_id
_entity_poly.type
_entity_poly.pdbx_seq_one_letter_code
_entity_poly.pdbx_strand_id
1 'polypeptide(L)'
;SQTRQAGLGPLSLNALGSFTTAGGIVLDQATLSGEKISGKASGTINANGASDFALDLVSTGPSLPLSFGSAESPIKLELQALSVKAAGQGTQPKLDISAVLPSIATNFTKSEGITLALHSDAFDVKSRTGPISGTVTVETIGLDNPTIAPLVAGKITAKVAGSLAADAITIDSGSVQGEALDSAFNGRVSLADGAIDLNLKVDALSAALPAAARGVLAERTQLSAAMKRDAHGGVTISSVKLASGALTADGQASLADNRLSADIKGALTDISLLSKDAKGAIAFALNAQGPSL
;
A
#
# COMPACT_ATOMS: atom_id res chain seq x y z
N SER A 1 30.58 10.19 -3.18
CA SER A 1 29.85 9.44 -4.21
C SER A 1 28.73 8.65 -3.55
N GLN A 2 27.51 8.72 -4.06
CA GLN A 2 26.36 7.95 -3.55
C GLN A 2 26.60 6.42 -3.60
N THR A 3 27.53 5.94 -4.44
CA THR A 3 27.94 4.53 -4.46
C THR A 3 28.70 4.08 -3.20
N ARG A 4 29.36 5.00 -2.46
CA ARG A 4 30.01 4.68 -1.18
C ARG A 4 29.02 4.53 -0.02
N GLN A 5 27.89 5.24 -0.08
CA GLN A 5 26.83 5.17 0.95
C GLN A 5 26.05 3.85 0.91
N ALA A 6 25.95 3.22 -0.27
CA ALA A 6 25.30 1.92 -0.43
C ALA A 6 26.28 0.72 -0.27
N GLY A 7 27.56 0.95 0.07
CA GLY A 7 28.53 -0.13 0.32
C GLY A 7 28.74 -1.10 -0.85
N LEU A 8 28.55 -0.62 -2.09
CA LEU A 8 28.52 -1.42 -3.32
C LEU A 8 29.91 -1.84 -3.84
N GLY A 9 30.97 -1.22 -3.32
CA GLY A 9 32.32 -1.37 -3.88
C GLY A 9 32.47 -0.67 -5.23
N PRO A 10 33.57 -0.95 -5.96
CA PRO A 10 33.76 -0.48 -7.33
C PRO A 10 32.70 -1.05 -8.27
N LEU A 11 32.21 -0.23 -9.20
CA LEU A 11 31.24 -0.62 -10.22
C LEU A 11 31.85 -0.39 -11.61
N SER A 12 31.77 -1.40 -12.46
CA SER A 12 32.10 -1.31 -13.88
C SER A 12 30.80 -1.08 -14.66
N LEU A 13 30.73 0.04 -15.37
CA LEU A 13 29.61 0.36 -16.27
C LEU A 13 30.15 0.41 -17.69
N ASN A 14 29.61 -0.43 -18.56
CA ASN A 14 29.86 -0.37 -20.00
C ASN A 14 28.54 -0.11 -20.70
N ALA A 15 28.43 1.00 -21.42
CA ALA A 15 27.22 1.42 -22.11
C ALA A 15 27.56 1.83 -23.55
N LEU A 16 26.81 1.27 -24.49
CA LEU A 16 26.86 1.57 -25.91
C LEU A 16 25.48 2.04 -26.36
N GLY A 17 25.45 3.15 -27.07
CA GLY A 17 24.21 3.75 -27.54
C GLY A 17 24.43 5.01 -28.38
N SER A 18 23.33 5.56 -28.87
CA SER A 18 23.31 6.75 -29.71
C SER A 18 22.11 7.64 -29.39
N PHE A 19 22.20 8.92 -29.76
CA PHE A 19 21.07 9.83 -29.73
C PHE A 19 20.42 9.88 -31.11
N THR A 20 19.09 9.81 -31.17
CA THR A 20 18.36 9.97 -32.41
C THR A 20 18.18 11.45 -32.74
N THR A 21 18.01 11.76 -34.02
CA THR A 21 17.73 13.13 -34.50
C THR A 21 16.41 13.71 -33.98
N ALA A 22 15.49 12.85 -33.51
CA ALA A 22 14.22 13.22 -32.90
C ALA A 22 14.30 13.41 -31.37
N GLY A 23 15.51 13.39 -30.77
CA GLY A 23 15.73 13.55 -29.34
C GLY A 23 15.50 12.29 -28.52
N GLY A 24 15.44 11.12 -29.17
CA GLY A 24 15.39 9.81 -28.50
C GLY A 24 16.78 9.30 -28.14
N ILE A 25 16.81 8.33 -27.22
CA ILE A 25 18.02 7.62 -26.78
C ILE A 25 17.88 6.17 -27.23
N VAL A 26 18.85 5.68 -27.99
CA VAL A 26 19.00 4.26 -28.30
C VAL A 26 20.14 3.74 -27.43
N LEU A 27 19.85 2.70 -26.65
CA LEU A 27 20.82 1.99 -25.84
C LEU A 27 20.95 0.57 -26.41
N ASP A 28 22.00 0.33 -27.19
CA ASP A 28 22.25 -1.00 -27.77
C ASP A 28 22.46 -2.02 -26.65
N GLN A 29 23.30 -1.65 -25.68
CA GLN A 29 23.55 -2.42 -24.48
C GLN A 29 24.21 -1.55 -23.41
N ALA A 30 23.70 -1.62 -22.18
CA ALA A 30 24.45 -1.26 -20.98
C ALA A 30 24.57 -2.47 -20.06
N THR A 31 25.74 -2.65 -19.49
CA THR A 31 26.03 -3.65 -18.46
C THR A 31 26.62 -2.96 -17.25
N LEU A 32 26.08 -3.29 -16.09
CA LEU A 32 26.60 -2.90 -14.78
C LEU A 32 27.13 -4.17 -14.11
N SER A 33 28.40 -4.15 -13.71
CA SER A 33 29.05 -5.25 -13.00
C SER A 33 29.72 -4.72 -11.74
N GLY A 34 29.23 -5.16 -10.58
CA GLY A 34 29.81 -4.90 -9.28
C GLY A 34 29.91 -6.17 -8.45
N GLU A 35 30.54 -6.08 -7.28
CA GLU A 35 30.69 -7.23 -6.37
C GLU A 35 29.36 -7.73 -5.82
N LYS A 36 28.40 -6.82 -5.60
CA LYS A 36 27.10 -7.09 -4.97
C LYS A 36 25.91 -6.95 -5.89
N ILE A 37 26.11 -6.45 -7.11
CA ILE A 37 25.04 -6.16 -8.05
C ILE A 37 25.50 -6.36 -9.48
N SER A 38 24.62 -6.89 -10.30
CA SER A 38 24.74 -6.96 -11.74
C SER A 38 23.51 -6.33 -12.38
N GLY A 39 23.67 -5.74 -13.55
CA GLY A 39 22.55 -5.16 -14.27
C GLY A 39 22.77 -5.14 -15.76
N LYS A 40 21.66 -5.16 -16.50
CA LYS A 40 21.62 -5.04 -17.94
C LYS A 40 20.53 -4.06 -18.31
N ALA A 41 20.80 -3.17 -19.25
CA ALA A 41 19.78 -2.34 -19.85
C ALA A 41 19.97 -2.31 -21.36
N SER A 42 18.87 -2.25 -22.10
CA SER A 42 18.90 -2.16 -23.56
C SER A 42 17.58 -1.62 -24.07
N GLY A 43 17.61 -1.12 -25.29
CA GLY A 43 16.42 -0.67 -26.01
C GLY A 43 16.40 0.82 -26.28
N THR A 44 15.26 1.31 -26.74
CA THR A 44 15.07 2.69 -27.20
C THR A 44 14.07 3.41 -26.31
N ILE A 45 14.38 4.65 -25.94
CA ILE A 45 13.45 5.59 -25.33
C ILE A 45 13.31 6.77 -26.28
N ASN A 46 12.13 6.93 -26.88
CA ASN A 46 11.86 8.00 -27.82
C ASN A 46 10.53 8.67 -27.49
N ALA A 47 10.59 9.90 -26.97
CA ALA A 47 9.39 10.67 -26.63
C ALA A 47 8.52 11.02 -27.85
N ASN A 48 9.11 11.02 -29.06
CA ASN A 48 8.45 11.37 -30.31
C ASN A 48 8.23 10.14 -31.22
N GLY A 49 8.40 8.93 -30.71
CA GLY A 49 8.32 7.70 -31.50
C GLY A 49 8.22 6.44 -30.65
N ALA A 50 8.66 5.32 -31.21
CA ALA A 50 8.61 4.04 -30.51
C ALA A 50 9.64 3.99 -29.39
N SER A 51 9.18 3.59 -28.20
CA SER A 51 10.02 3.19 -27.07
C SER A 51 9.86 1.69 -26.85
N ASP A 52 10.97 1.02 -26.61
CA ASP A 52 11.04 -0.37 -26.15
C ASP A 52 12.33 -0.49 -25.36
N PHE A 53 12.24 -0.33 -24.05
CA PHE A 53 13.36 -0.27 -23.13
C PHE A 53 13.17 -1.32 -22.04
N ALA A 54 14.25 -2.01 -21.70
CA ALA A 54 14.31 -2.96 -20.60
C ALA A 54 15.53 -2.68 -19.71
N LEU A 55 15.34 -2.84 -18.41
CA LEU A 55 16.37 -2.77 -17.39
C LEU A 55 16.14 -3.90 -16.39
N ASP A 56 17.15 -4.72 -16.20
CA ASP A 56 17.19 -5.75 -15.16
C ASP A 56 18.37 -5.49 -14.25
N LEU A 57 18.12 -5.55 -12.94
CA LEU A 57 19.10 -5.39 -11.87
C LEU A 57 18.92 -6.58 -10.92
N VAL A 58 20.01 -7.28 -10.62
CA VAL A 58 19.99 -8.48 -9.79
C VAL A 58 21.18 -8.44 -8.83
N SER A 59 20.92 -8.75 -7.56
CA SER A 59 21.96 -8.97 -6.56
C SER A 59 22.83 -10.17 -6.97
N THR A 60 24.14 -10.01 -6.93
CA THR A 60 25.09 -11.12 -7.18
C THR A 60 25.26 -12.03 -5.95
N GLY A 61 24.84 -11.55 -4.77
CA GLY A 61 24.72 -12.32 -3.53
C GLY A 61 23.25 -12.57 -3.15
N PRO A 62 22.95 -12.93 -1.87
CA PRO A 62 21.58 -13.21 -1.45
C PRO A 62 20.63 -12.02 -1.61
N SER A 63 21.13 -10.82 -1.37
CA SER A 63 20.44 -9.54 -1.54
C SER A 63 21.42 -8.37 -1.45
N LEU A 64 20.95 -7.22 -1.92
CA LEU A 64 21.63 -5.94 -1.79
C LEU A 64 20.97 -5.08 -0.68
N PRO A 65 21.67 -4.77 0.42
CA PRO A 65 21.14 -3.89 1.46
C PRO A 65 21.08 -2.44 0.98
N LEU A 66 19.91 -1.84 1.10
CA LEU A 66 19.62 -0.44 0.82
C LEU A 66 19.06 0.22 2.07
N SER A 67 19.56 1.40 2.41
CA SER A 67 19.06 2.19 3.55
C SER A 67 18.55 3.53 3.05
N PHE A 68 17.30 3.83 3.37
CA PHE A 68 16.64 5.11 3.10
C PHE A 68 16.10 5.68 4.41
N GLY A 69 15.52 6.89 4.34
CA GLY A 69 14.98 7.58 5.52
C GLY A 69 16.03 8.38 6.30
N SER A 70 15.61 8.99 7.40
CA SER A 70 16.48 9.73 8.31
C SER A 70 17.06 8.80 9.38
N ALA A 71 17.99 9.32 10.20
CA ALA A 71 18.53 8.55 11.32
C ALA A 71 17.45 8.19 12.35
N GLU A 72 16.43 9.02 12.50
CA GLU A 72 15.29 8.82 13.41
C GLU A 72 14.24 7.85 12.86
N SER A 73 14.19 7.66 11.54
CA SER A 73 13.24 6.77 10.88
C SER A 73 13.88 6.05 9.69
N PRO A 74 14.85 5.15 9.95
CA PRO A 74 15.52 4.40 8.91
C PRO A 74 14.57 3.36 8.30
N ILE A 75 14.65 3.22 6.98
CA ILE A 75 14.01 2.16 6.21
C ILE A 75 15.13 1.34 5.60
N LYS A 76 15.27 0.08 6.04
CA LYS A 76 16.27 -0.86 5.52
C LYS A 76 15.57 -1.87 4.62
N LEU A 77 16.05 -2.03 3.40
CA LEU A 77 15.48 -2.96 2.43
C LEU A 77 16.58 -3.84 1.88
N GLU A 78 16.29 -5.11 1.71
CA GLU A 78 17.14 -6.04 0.99
C GLU A 78 16.58 -6.19 -0.42
N LEU A 79 17.31 -5.74 -1.45
CA LEU A 79 16.89 -5.86 -2.84
C LEU A 79 17.52 -7.10 -3.47
N GLN A 80 16.73 -8.06 -3.92
CA GLN A 80 17.23 -9.23 -4.65
C GLN A 80 17.20 -8.99 -6.16
N ALA A 81 16.09 -8.48 -6.68
CA ALA A 81 15.92 -8.23 -8.11
C ALA A 81 14.98 -7.03 -8.36
N LEU A 82 15.24 -6.31 -9.45
CA LEU A 82 14.40 -5.25 -10.00
C LEU A 82 14.39 -5.40 -11.52
N SER A 83 13.20 -5.41 -12.11
CA SER A 83 13.01 -5.39 -13.55
C SER A 83 12.09 -4.24 -13.92
N VAL A 84 12.44 -3.51 -14.98
CA VAL A 84 11.68 -2.40 -15.53
C VAL A 84 11.59 -2.60 -17.03
N LYS A 85 10.38 -2.53 -17.57
CA LYS A 85 10.12 -2.54 -19.00
C LYS A 85 9.23 -1.36 -19.36
N ALA A 86 9.63 -0.60 -20.38
CA ALA A 86 8.86 0.49 -20.92
C ALA A 86 8.71 0.30 -22.43
N ALA A 87 7.50 0.07 -22.93
CA ALA A 87 7.25 -0.17 -24.35
C ALA A 87 6.02 0.61 -24.82
N GLY A 88 6.05 1.19 -26.01
CA GLY A 88 4.92 1.94 -26.55
C GLY A 88 5.33 3.04 -27.51
N GLN A 89 4.39 3.93 -27.83
CA GLN A 89 4.60 5.04 -28.76
C GLN A 89 4.41 6.38 -28.02
N GLY A 90 5.24 7.38 -28.36
CA GLY A 90 5.08 8.75 -27.86
C GLY A 90 5.48 8.92 -26.38
N THR A 91 4.82 9.84 -25.67
CA THR A 91 5.17 10.22 -24.29
C THR A 91 4.59 9.29 -23.21
N GLN A 92 3.70 8.37 -23.59
CA GLN A 92 2.93 7.51 -22.69
C GLN A 92 3.21 6.02 -22.92
N PRO A 93 4.44 5.54 -22.68
CA PRO A 93 4.73 4.11 -22.80
C PRO A 93 3.91 3.30 -21.79
N LYS A 94 3.61 2.05 -22.17
CA LYS A 94 3.27 1.02 -21.19
C LYS A 94 4.50 0.76 -20.33
N LEU A 95 4.30 0.74 -19.02
CA LEU A 95 5.35 0.58 -18.02
C LEU A 95 5.04 -0.64 -17.15
N ASP A 96 5.98 -1.56 -17.07
CA ASP A 96 5.95 -2.72 -16.18
C ASP A 96 7.17 -2.63 -15.26
N ILE A 97 6.95 -2.67 -13.94
CA ILE A 97 8.02 -2.68 -12.94
C ILE A 97 7.77 -3.86 -12.01
N SER A 98 8.78 -4.65 -11.73
CA SER A 98 8.71 -5.68 -10.70
C SER A 98 9.94 -5.66 -9.81
N ALA A 99 9.75 -5.97 -8.53
CA ALA A 99 10.85 -6.04 -7.57
C ALA A 99 10.64 -7.20 -6.60
N VAL A 100 11.74 -7.84 -6.23
CA VAL A 100 11.77 -8.89 -5.20
C VAL A 100 12.67 -8.41 -4.08
N LEU A 101 12.11 -8.30 -2.89
CA LEU A 101 12.82 -7.87 -1.69
C LEU A 101 12.70 -8.92 -0.60
N PRO A 102 13.80 -9.60 -0.22
CA PRO A 102 13.75 -10.59 0.85
C PRO A 102 13.29 -10.00 2.19
N SER A 103 13.60 -8.73 2.48
CA SER A 103 13.09 -8.06 3.67
C SER A 103 13.00 -6.54 3.53
N ILE A 104 12.08 -5.94 4.31
CA ILE A 104 11.96 -4.51 4.55
C ILE A 104 11.79 -4.32 6.05
N ALA A 105 12.62 -3.49 6.67
CA ALA A 105 12.56 -3.19 8.10
C ALA A 105 12.46 -1.67 8.33
N THR A 106 11.50 -1.29 9.18
CA THR A 106 11.33 0.05 9.74
C THR A 106 11.54 -0.01 11.26
N ASN A 107 11.31 1.10 11.98
CA ASN A 107 11.35 1.10 13.45
C ASN A 107 10.28 0.23 14.12
N PHE A 108 9.15 -0.04 13.43
CA PHE A 108 7.97 -0.67 14.04
C PHE A 108 7.59 -2.00 13.37
N THR A 109 8.15 -2.28 12.20
CA THR A 109 7.74 -3.40 11.37
C THR A 109 8.92 -4.02 10.65
N LYS A 110 8.89 -5.35 10.55
CA LYS A 110 9.78 -6.13 9.69
C LYS A 110 8.93 -7.00 8.78
N SER A 111 9.00 -6.76 7.49
CA SER A 111 8.33 -7.56 6.46
C SER A 111 9.34 -8.45 5.76
N GLU A 112 8.93 -9.67 5.40
CA GLU A 112 9.78 -10.66 4.73
C GLU A 112 9.08 -11.24 3.49
N GLY A 113 9.87 -11.61 2.49
CA GLY A 113 9.36 -12.20 1.24
C GLY A 113 8.47 -11.26 0.43
N ILE A 114 8.93 -10.03 0.19
CA ILE A 114 8.14 -9.02 -0.53
C ILE A 114 8.33 -9.19 -2.04
N THR A 115 7.22 -9.24 -2.78
CA THR A 115 7.19 -9.13 -4.24
C THR A 115 6.29 -7.96 -4.63
N LEU A 116 6.79 -7.07 -5.48
CA LEU A 116 6.03 -5.96 -6.03
C LEU A 116 5.93 -6.12 -7.54
N ALA A 117 4.76 -5.78 -8.08
CA ALA A 117 4.53 -5.58 -9.49
C ALA A 117 3.73 -4.30 -9.66
N LEU A 118 4.18 -3.39 -10.50
CA LEU A 118 3.49 -2.17 -10.91
C LEU A 118 3.34 -2.21 -12.43
N HIS A 119 2.19 -1.82 -12.91
CA HIS A 119 1.83 -1.81 -14.31
C HIS A 119 1.09 -0.51 -14.66
N SER A 120 1.37 0.04 -15.83
CA SER A 120 0.62 1.13 -16.43
C SER A 120 0.52 0.90 -17.93
N ASP A 121 -0.67 1.04 -18.51
CA ASP A 121 -0.84 0.95 -19.96
C ASP A 121 -0.44 2.23 -20.70
N ALA A 122 -0.36 3.37 -20.01
CA ALA A 122 -0.12 4.68 -20.64
C ALA A 122 0.45 5.71 -19.63
N PHE A 123 1.67 5.49 -19.14
CA PHE A 123 2.28 6.39 -18.15
C PHE A 123 3.05 7.51 -18.82
N ASP A 124 2.60 8.76 -18.69
CA ASP A 124 3.40 9.91 -19.09
C ASP A 124 4.56 10.11 -18.10
N VAL A 125 5.76 9.76 -18.51
CA VAL A 125 6.97 9.84 -17.67
C VAL A 125 7.33 11.29 -17.34
N LYS A 126 7.00 12.25 -18.23
CA LYS A 126 7.35 13.66 -18.07
C LYS A 126 6.44 14.34 -17.05
N SER A 127 5.12 14.18 -17.18
CA SER A 127 4.16 14.73 -16.23
C SER A 127 3.92 13.84 -15.01
N ARG A 128 4.40 12.60 -15.03
CA ARG A 128 4.15 11.56 -14.02
C ARG A 128 2.66 11.31 -13.85
N THR A 129 1.96 11.11 -14.96
CA THR A 129 0.50 10.92 -14.95
C THR A 129 0.09 9.75 -15.80
N GLY A 130 -0.98 9.07 -15.42
CA GLY A 130 -1.53 7.95 -16.20
C GLY A 130 -2.23 6.93 -15.32
N PRO A 131 -2.84 5.89 -15.92
CA PRO A 131 -3.39 4.77 -15.18
C PRO A 131 -2.25 4.03 -14.47
N ILE A 132 -2.48 3.55 -13.27
CA ILE A 132 -1.53 2.72 -12.52
C ILE A 132 -2.28 1.55 -11.91
N SER A 133 -1.69 0.36 -11.97
CA SER A 133 -2.12 -0.79 -11.20
C SER A 133 -0.92 -1.44 -10.56
N GLY A 134 -1.12 -2.04 -9.39
CA GLY A 134 -0.03 -2.61 -8.62
C GLY A 134 -0.49 -3.80 -7.80
N THR A 135 0.42 -4.73 -7.57
CA THR A 135 0.27 -5.84 -6.64
C THR A 135 1.49 -5.87 -5.74
N VAL A 136 1.27 -6.02 -4.44
CA VAL A 136 2.31 -6.26 -3.44
C VAL A 136 1.94 -7.51 -2.67
N THR A 137 2.85 -8.46 -2.63
CA THR A 137 2.74 -9.67 -1.81
C THR A 137 3.81 -9.63 -0.74
N VAL A 138 3.45 -9.96 0.49
CA VAL A 138 4.37 -10.07 1.63
C VAL A 138 4.09 -11.41 2.31
N GLU A 139 5.11 -12.23 2.50
CA GLU A 139 4.94 -13.56 3.11
C GLU A 139 4.75 -13.50 4.62
N THR A 140 5.47 -12.59 5.29
CA THR A 140 5.37 -12.39 6.74
C THR A 140 5.46 -10.91 7.10
N ILE A 141 4.58 -10.44 7.98
CA ILE A 141 4.66 -9.11 8.59
C ILE A 141 4.89 -9.28 10.09
N GLY A 142 6.11 -9.01 10.54
CA GLY A 142 6.45 -8.82 11.94
C GLY A 142 5.98 -7.44 12.41
N LEU A 143 5.05 -7.44 13.36
CA LEU A 143 4.45 -6.24 13.93
C LEU A 143 4.53 -6.30 15.45
N ASP A 144 5.16 -5.31 16.07
CA ASP A 144 5.40 -5.27 17.53
C ASP A 144 4.16 -4.86 18.34
N ASN A 145 2.97 -4.96 17.74
CA ASN A 145 1.71 -4.68 18.40
C ASN A 145 0.85 -5.95 18.47
N PRO A 146 0.74 -6.60 19.64
CA PRO A 146 0.01 -7.87 19.78
C PRO A 146 -1.50 -7.73 19.56
N THR A 147 -2.03 -6.50 19.58
CA THR A 147 -3.45 -6.21 19.37
C THR A 147 -3.86 -6.30 17.90
N ILE A 148 -2.94 -6.02 16.97
CA ILE A 148 -3.21 -6.02 15.52
C ILE A 148 -2.35 -7.02 14.74
N ALA A 149 -1.30 -7.58 15.33
CA ALA A 149 -0.48 -8.63 14.72
C ALA A 149 -1.31 -9.83 14.20
N PRO A 150 -2.36 -10.32 14.89
CA PRO A 150 -3.16 -11.44 14.36
C PRO A 150 -3.92 -11.11 13.07
N LEU A 151 -4.20 -9.83 12.78
CA LEU A 151 -4.93 -9.43 11.56
C LEU A 151 -4.04 -9.46 10.32
N VAL A 152 -2.72 -9.40 10.49
CA VAL A 152 -1.72 -9.38 9.41
C VAL A 152 -0.83 -10.62 9.45
N ALA A 153 -1.24 -11.65 10.19
CA ALA A 153 -0.53 -12.91 10.26
C ALA A 153 -0.60 -13.65 8.93
N GLY A 154 0.50 -14.32 8.57
CA GLY A 154 0.64 -15.05 7.32
C GLY A 154 0.84 -14.13 6.11
N LYS A 155 0.60 -14.71 4.93
CA LYS A 155 0.80 -14.05 3.64
C LYS A 155 -0.28 -13.01 3.40
N ILE A 156 0.14 -11.80 3.04
CA ILE A 156 -0.73 -10.69 2.66
C ILE A 156 -0.51 -10.33 1.19
N THR A 157 -1.60 -10.17 0.44
CA THR A 157 -1.58 -9.66 -0.94
C THR A 157 -2.41 -8.40 -1.03
N ALA A 158 -1.78 -7.28 -1.35
CA ALA A 158 -2.44 -6.02 -1.65
C ALA A 158 -2.48 -5.80 -3.17
N LYS A 159 -3.61 -5.33 -3.69
CA LYS A 159 -3.78 -4.92 -5.08
C LYS A 159 -4.36 -3.52 -5.13
N VAL A 160 -3.96 -2.74 -6.13
CA VAL A 160 -4.48 -1.41 -6.37
C VAL A 160 -4.60 -1.18 -7.88
N ALA A 161 -5.64 -0.47 -8.30
CA ALA A 161 -5.81 0.05 -9.65
C ALA A 161 -6.44 1.44 -9.56
N GLY A 162 -5.94 2.36 -10.37
CA GLY A 162 -6.30 3.76 -10.31
C GLY A 162 -5.56 4.61 -11.32
N SER A 163 -5.39 5.88 -11.01
CA SER A 163 -4.64 6.83 -11.84
C SER A 163 -3.88 7.85 -11.00
N LEU A 164 -2.73 8.26 -11.53
CA LEU A 164 -1.95 9.37 -11.02
C LEU A 164 -2.18 10.60 -11.90
N ALA A 165 -2.59 11.70 -11.29
CA ALA A 165 -2.66 13.03 -11.88
C ALA A 165 -1.60 13.94 -11.24
N ALA A 166 -1.40 15.13 -11.80
CA ALA A 166 -0.40 16.07 -11.30
C ALA A 166 -0.65 16.51 -9.84
N ASP A 167 -1.93 16.55 -9.44
CA ASP A 167 -2.39 17.07 -8.15
C ASP A 167 -3.15 16.03 -7.32
N ALA A 168 -3.29 14.78 -7.80
CA ALA A 168 -4.07 13.78 -7.10
C ALA A 168 -3.74 12.34 -7.50
N ILE A 169 -4.04 11.42 -6.58
CA ILE A 169 -4.11 9.98 -6.84
C ILE A 169 -5.56 9.57 -6.73
N THR A 170 -6.11 8.94 -7.76
CA THR A 170 -7.43 8.29 -7.71
C THR A 170 -7.22 6.79 -7.59
N ILE A 171 -7.91 6.15 -6.65
CA ILE A 171 -7.93 4.71 -6.44
C ILE A 171 -9.33 4.23 -6.85
N ASP A 172 -9.43 3.62 -8.02
CA ASP A 172 -10.70 3.07 -8.52
C ASP A 172 -11.05 1.77 -7.78
N SER A 173 -10.03 0.96 -7.51
CA SER A 173 -10.16 -0.24 -6.69
C SER A 173 -8.85 -0.56 -5.97
N GLY A 174 -8.96 -0.89 -4.69
CA GLY A 174 -7.88 -1.41 -3.86
C GLY A 174 -8.40 -2.58 -3.05
N SER A 175 -7.53 -3.54 -2.76
CA SER A 175 -7.87 -4.67 -1.89
C SER A 175 -6.65 -5.14 -1.12
N VAL A 176 -6.86 -5.62 0.11
CA VAL A 176 -5.86 -6.39 0.87
C VAL A 176 -6.49 -7.72 1.23
N GLN A 177 -5.81 -8.81 0.88
CA GLN A 177 -6.24 -10.18 1.15
C GLN A 177 -5.21 -10.86 2.04
N GLY A 178 -5.67 -11.48 3.11
CA GLY A 178 -4.88 -12.24 4.06
C GLY A 178 -5.71 -13.37 4.65
N GLU A 179 -5.13 -14.17 5.54
CA GLU A 179 -5.85 -15.29 6.15
C GLU A 179 -6.96 -14.83 7.09
N ALA A 180 -6.68 -13.79 7.88
CA ALA A 180 -7.59 -13.26 8.90
C ALA A 180 -8.34 -12.01 8.47
N LEU A 181 -7.99 -11.40 7.34
CA LEU A 181 -8.47 -10.08 6.94
C LEU A 181 -8.57 -9.99 5.42
N ASP A 182 -9.77 -9.67 4.95
CA ASP A 182 -10.02 -9.21 3.60
C ASP A 182 -10.50 -7.75 3.66
N SER A 183 -10.02 -6.92 2.76
CA SER A 183 -10.50 -5.55 2.65
C SER A 183 -10.56 -5.10 1.20
N ALA A 184 -11.47 -4.18 0.94
CA ALA A 184 -11.60 -3.47 -0.31
C ALA A 184 -11.73 -1.97 -0.01
N PHE A 185 -11.07 -1.14 -0.80
CA PHE A 185 -11.13 0.30 -0.65
C PHE A 185 -11.09 1.01 -2.00
N ASN A 186 -11.60 2.23 -2.05
CA ASN A 186 -11.46 3.14 -3.17
C ASN A 186 -11.44 4.57 -2.65
N GLY A 187 -10.99 5.52 -3.44
CA GLY A 187 -10.88 6.88 -2.96
C GLY A 187 -10.04 7.81 -3.81
N ARG A 188 -9.73 8.97 -3.24
CA ARG A 188 -8.89 9.99 -3.85
C ARG A 188 -8.01 10.64 -2.79
N VAL A 189 -6.76 10.88 -3.15
CA VAL A 189 -5.80 11.63 -2.34
C VAL A 189 -5.39 12.85 -3.15
N SER A 190 -5.57 14.04 -2.59
CA SER A 190 -5.05 15.28 -3.14
C SER A 190 -3.58 15.43 -2.75
N LEU A 191 -2.72 15.62 -3.75
CA LEU A 191 -1.30 15.89 -3.58
C LEU A 191 -1.03 17.38 -3.30
N ALA A 192 -2.01 18.26 -3.59
CA ALA A 192 -1.87 19.70 -3.39
C ALA A 192 -1.97 20.09 -1.90
N ASP A 193 -2.90 19.48 -1.18
CA ASP A 193 -3.24 19.84 0.20
C ASP A 193 -3.34 18.64 1.16
N GLY A 194 -3.11 17.42 0.66
CA GLY A 194 -3.18 16.21 1.46
C GLY A 194 -4.60 15.81 1.89
N ALA A 195 -5.64 16.36 1.25
CA ALA A 195 -7.01 15.92 1.50
C ALA A 195 -7.22 14.47 1.01
N ILE A 196 -7.98 13.69 1.76
CA ILE A 196 -8.24 12.27 1.48
C ILE A 196 -9.74 12.03 1.52
N ASP A 197 -10.26 11.33 0.52
CA ASP A 197 -11.59 10.71 0.54
C ASP A 197 -11.41 9.21 0.30
N LEU A 198 -11.88 8.37 1.22
CA LEU A 198 -11.64 6.93 1.20
C LEU A 198 -12.90 6.18 1.63
N ASN A 199 -13.38 5.29 0.78
CA ASN A 199 -14.36 4.28 1.16
C ASN A 199 -13.65 2.98 1.48
N LEU A 200 -14.03 2.36 2.58
CA LEU A 200 -13.44 1.12 3.06
C LEU A 200 -14.55 0.08 3.31
N LYS A 201 -14.25 -1.16 2.97
CA LYS A 201 -14.96 -2.38 3.38
C LYS A 201 -13.93 -3.36 3.90
N VAL A 202 -14.19 -3.97 5.04
CA VAL A 202 -13.33 -4.94 5.72
C VAL A 202 -14.19 -6.12 6.14
N ASP A 203 -13.64 -7.30 5.99
CA ASP A 203 -14.16 -8.55 6.52
C ASP A 203 -13.01 -9.24 7.27
N ALA A 204 -13.12 -9.38 8.59
CA ALA A 204 -12.08 -9.93 9.43
C ALA A 204 -12.58 -11.15 10.23
N LEU A 205 -11.70 -12.12 10.48
CA LEU A 205 -11.92 -13.13 11.50
C LEU A 205 -12.02 -12.46 12.86
N SER A 206 -13.12 -12.66 13.57
CA SER A 206 -13.32 -12.05 14.88
C SER A 206 -12.31 -12.55 15.92
N ALA A 207 -11.80 -13.78 15.74
CA ALA A 207 -10.72 -14.34 16.55
C ALA A 207 -9.41 -13.55 16.41
N ALA A 208 -9.18 -12.88 15.27
CA ALA A 208 -8.01 -12.05 15.02
C ALA A 208 -8.17 -10.59 15.49
N LEU A 209 -9.40 -10.15 15.79
CA LEU A 209 -9.65 -8.82 16.35
C LEU A 209 -9.12 -8.72 17.79
N PRO A 210 -8.89 -7.50 18.31
CA PRO A 210 -8.50 -7.27 19.71
C PRO A 210 -9.42 -8.01 20.69
N ALA A 211 -8.88 -8.60 21.75
CA ALA A 211 -9.65 -9.39 22.72
C ALA A 211 -10.86 -8.62 23.30
N ALA A 212 -10.70 -7.30 23.51
CA ALA A 212 -11.76 -6.41 23.98
C ALA A 212 -12.98 -6.32 23.04
N ALA A 213 -12.80 -6.60 21.74
CA ALA A 213 -13.87 -6.55 20.75
C ALA A 213 -14.64 -7.88 20.61
N ARG A 214 -14.09 -9.01 21.06
CA ARG A 214 -14.57 -10.36 20.68
C ARG A 214 -15.90 -10.81 21.31
N GLY A 215 -16.32 -10.21 22.41
CA GLY A 215 -17.28 -10.81 23.35
C GLY A 215 -18.61 -11.31 22.75
N VAL A 216 -19.17 -10.59 21.77
CA VAL A 216 -20.46 -10.94 21.13
C VAL A 216 -20.34 -11.07 19.61
N LEU A 217 -19.11 -11.14 19.09
CA LEU A 217 -18.89 -11.25 17.66
C LEU A 217 -19.11 -12.70 17.20
N ALA A 218 -19.65 -12.85 16.00
CA ALA A 218 -19.67 -14.13 15.29
C ALA A 218 -18.27 -14.49 14.78
N GLU A 219 -18.16 -15.55 13.97
CA GLU A 219 -16.90 -15.99 13.37
C GLU A 219 -16.19 -14.88 12.60
N ARG A 220 -16.95 -14.08 11.82
CA ARG A 220 -16.45 -12.97 11.02
C ARG A 220 -17.15 -11.67 11.36
N THR A 221 -16.44 -10.57 11.19
CA THR A 221 -16.90 -9.21 11.42
C THR A 221 -16.69 -8.39 10.17
N GLN A 222 -17.78 -7.85 9.65
CA GLN A 222 -17.78 -6.94 8.51
C GLN A 222 -17.86 -5.51 9.00
N LEU A 223 -17.03 -4.65 8.42
CA LEU A 223 -16.98 -3.22 8.70
C LEU A 223 -16.96 -2.48 7.37
N SER A 224 -17.77 -1.43 7.24
CA SER A 224 -17.66 -0.47 6.15
C SER A 224 -17.69 0.95 6.68
N ALA A 225 -16.97 1.86 6.04
CA ALA A 225 -16.90 3.26 6.45
C ALA A 225 -16.50 4.16 5.27
N ALA A 226 -16.95 5.41 5.30
CA ALA A 226 -16.46 6.48 4.44
C ALA A 226 -15.66 7.48 5.28
N MET A 227 -14.38 7.61 5.00
CA MET A 227 -13.43 8.49 5.68
C MET A 227 -13.10 9.68 4.80
N LYS A 228 -13.10 10.87 5.39
CA LYS A 228 -12.61 12.11 4.79
C LYS A 228 -11.60 12.75 5.71
N ARG A 229 -10.47 13.19 5.15
CA ARG A 229 -9.51 14.08 5.80
C ARG A 229 -9.46 15.38 5.00
N ASP A 230 -9.70 16.51 5.63
CA ASP A 230 -9.59 17.81 4.98
C ASP A 230 -8.14 18.32 4.99
N ALA A 231 -7.91 19.44 4.30
CA ALA A 231 -6.60 20.11 4.22
C ALA A 231 -6.09 20.62 5.57
N HIS A 232 -6.97 20.87 6.53
CA HIS A 232 -6.64 21.32 7.89
C HIS A 232 -6.36 20.15 8.85
N GLY A 233 -6.46 18.91 8.37
CA GLY A 233 -6.26 17.70 9.17
C GLY A 233 -7.50 17.26 9.94
N GLY A 234 -8.65 17.91 9.74
CA GLY A 234 -9.92 17.44 10.26
C GLY A 234 -10.29 16.10 9.61
N VAL A 235 -10.68 15.12 10.43
CA VAL A 235 -11.05 13.78 9.98
C VAL A 235 -12.53 13.54 10.26
N THR A 236 -13.28 13.10 9.27
CA THR A 236 -14.66 12.66 9.41
C THR A 236 -14.79 11.23 8.94
N ILE A 237 -15.38 10.38 9.78
CA ILE A 237 -15.75 9.02 9.45
C ILE A 237 -17.27 8.97 9.50
N SER A 238 -17.88 8.63 8.38
CA SER A 238 -19.33 8.59 8.23
C SER A 238 -19.76 7.24 7.68
N SER A 239 -21.05 6.94 7.82
CA SER A 239 -21.64 5.69 7.32
C SER A 239 -20.89 4.45 7.82
N VAL A 240 -20.41 4.49 9.06
CA VAL A 240 -19.78 3.33 9.68
C VAL A 240 -20.87 2.29 9.85
N LYS A 241 -20.67 1.10 9.29
CA LYS A 241 -21.55 -0.05 9.51
C LYS A 241 -20.71 -1.23 9.94
N LEU A 242 -21.05 -1.81 11.06
CA LEU A 242 -20.47 -3.04 11.59
C LEU A 242 -21.55 -4.11 11.65
N ALA A 243 -21.22 -5.30 11.18
CA ALA A 243 -22.09 -6.47 11.26
C ALA A 243 -21.26 -7.70 11.65
N SER A 244 -21.70 -8.41 12.70
CA SER A 244 -21.10 -9.67 13.11
C SER A 244 -22.16 -10.56 13.77
N GLY A 245 -22.74 -11.48 13.00
CA GLY A 245 -23.84 -12.34 13.44
C GLY A 245 -25.04 -11.54 13.94
N ALA A 246 -25.37 -11.69 15.22
CA ALA A 246 -26.49 -11.00 15.87
C ALA A 246 -26.17 -9.54 16.25
N LEU A 247 -24.90 -9.12 16.16
CA LEU A 247 -24.49 -7.75 16.45
C LEU A 247 -24.49 -6.90 15.18
N THR A 248 -25.18 -5.75 15.23
CA THR A 248 -25.06 -4.68 14.24
C THR A 248 -24.76 -3.35 14.93
N ALA A 249 -23.99 -2.49 14.26
CA ALA A 249 -23.81 -1.12 14.69
C ALA A 249 -23.67 -0.17 13.49
N ASP A 250 -24.33 0.98 13.57
CA ASP A 250 -24.18 2.13 12.70
C ASP A 250 -23.52 3.26 13.47
N GLY A 251 -22.65 4.03 12.82
CA GLY A 251 -22.00 5.14 13.50
C GLY A 251 -21.33 6.16 12.62
N GLN A 252 -20.82 7.18 13.29
CA GLN A 252 -20.05 8.26 12.72
C GLN A 252 -19.11 8.82 13.78
N ALA A 253 -17.96 9.31 13.33
CA ALA A 253 -16.99 10.00 14.18
C ALA A 253 -16.42 11.21 13.44
N SER A 254 -16.07 12.25 14.17
CA SER A 254 -15.38 13.41 13.63
C SER A 254 -14.32 13.89 14.60
N LEU A 255 -13.18 14.27 14.06
CA LEU A 255 -12.08 14.90 14.76
C LEU A 255 -11.80 16.22 14.05
N ALA A 256 -12.19 17.33 14.68
CA ALA A 256 -11.96 18.68 14.16
C ALA A 256 -11.75 19.65 15.33
N ASP A 257 -10.91 20.66 15.14
CA ASP A 257 -10.61 21.68 16.18
C ASP A 257 -10.22 21.07 17.53
N ASN A 258 -9.37 20.04 17.49
CA ASN A 258 -8.94 19.26 18.65
C ASN A 258 -10.08 18.64 19.48
N ARG A 259 -11.21 18.33 18.81
CA ARG A 259 -12.42 17.76 19.43
C ARG A 259 -12.83 16.50 18.70
N LEU A 260 -12.88 15.41 19.44
CA LEU A 260 -13.44 14.14 19.01
C LEU A 260 -14.94 14.13 19.34
N SER A 261 -15.76 13.77 18.36
CA SER A 261 -17.17 13.45 18.51
C SER A 261 -17.44 12.09 17.88
N ALA A 262 -18.14 11.21 18.56
CA ALA A 262 -18.56 9.92 18.05
C ALA A 262 -20.01 9.65 18.44
N ASP A 263 -20.80 9.18 17.48
CA ASP A 263 -22.17 8.71 17.67
C ASP A 263 -22.26 7.30 17.11
N ILE A 264 -22.66 6.35 17.97
CA ILE A 264 -22.78 4.94 17.61
C ILE A 264 -24.12 4.44 18.11
N LYS A 265 -24.86 3.78 17.24
CA LYS A 265 -26.09 3.06 17.55
C LYS A 265 -25.90 1.61 17.16
N GLY A 266 -26.30 0.70 18.02
CA GLY A 266 -26.21 -0.72 17.68
C GLY A 266 -27.30 -1.54 18.32
N ALA A 267 -27.37 -2.77 17.87
CA ALA A 267 -28.32 -3.75 18.33
C ALA A 267 -27.65 -5.12 18.44
N LEU A 268 -28.00 -5.86 19.48
CA LEU A 268 -27.76 -7.28 19.62
C LEU A 268 -29.12 -7.96 19.55
N THR A 269 -29.41 -8.62 18.44
CA THR A 269 -30.74 -9.22 18.19
C THR A 269 -30.95 -10.53 18.94
N ASP A 270 -29.88 -11.11 19.50
CA ASP A 270 -29.92 -12.34 20.29
C ASP A 270 -29.04 -12.21 21.52
N ILE A 271 -29.68 -11.91 22.66
CA ILE A 271 -29.00 -11.74 23.94
C ILE A 271 -28.69 -13.07 24.64
N SER A 272 -29.11 -14.21 24.08
CA SER A 272 -28.73 -15.52 24.62
C SER A 272 -27.21 -15.74 24.54
N LEU A 273 -26.55 -15.00 23.65
CA LEU A 273 -25.09 -14.91 23.54
C LEU A 273 -24.42 -14.29 24.78
N LEU A 274 -25.14 -13.47 25.55
CA LEU A 274 -24.64 -12.87 26.79
C LEU A 274 -24.91 -13.78 28.02
N SER A 275 -26.06 -14.44 28.05
CA SER A 275 -26.44 -15.38 29.10
C SER A 275 -27.46 -16.38 28.55
N LYS A 276 -27.26 -17.67 28.81
CA LYS A 276 -28.09 -18.76 28.27
C LYS A 276 -29.57 -18.67 28.66
N ASP A 277 -29.88 -17.98 29.75
CA ASP A 277 -31.24 -17.78 30.25
C ASP A 277 -31.90 -16.50 29.71
N ALA A 278 -31.14 -15.65 29.02
CA ALA A 278 -31.63 -14.39 28.48
C ALA A 278 -32.27 -14.59 27.10
N LYS A 279 -33.46 -14.00 26.88
CA LYS A 279 -34.18 -14.00 25.61
C LYS A 279 -34.58 -12.59 25.24
N GLY A 280 -34.39 -12.22 23.97
CA GLY A 280 -34.75 -10.91 23.44
C GLY A 280 -33.61 -10.23 22.69
N ALA A 281 -33.79 -8.93 22.47
CA ALA A 281 -32.83 -8.07 21.80
C ALA A 281 -32.48 -6.87 22.70
N ILE A 282 -31.24 -6.39 22.60
CA ILE A 282 -30.79 -5.14 23.24
C ILE A 282 -30.41 -4.16 22.15
N ALA A 283 -30.87 -2.92 22.27
CA ALA A 283 -30.35 -1.80 21.50
C ALA A 283 -29.52 -0.89 22.42
N PHE A 284 -28.47 -0.30 21.88
CA PHE A 284 -27.64 0.67 22.59
C PHE A 284 -27.37 1.88 21.71
N ALA A 285 -27.19 3.02 22.36
CA ALA A 285 -26.74 4.25 21.74
C ALA A 285 -25.66 4.86 22.63
N LEU A 286 -24.54 5.23 22.01
CA LEU A 286 -23.40 5.84 22.66
C LEU A 286 -23.07 7.15 21.94
N ASN A 287 -23.01 8.22 22.70
CA ASN A 287 -22.50 9.50 22.25
C ASN A 287 -21.27 9.83 23.10
N ALA A 288 -20.15 10.11 22.44
CA ALA A 288 -18.91 10.49 23.09
C ALA A 288 -18.39 11.80 22.49
N GLN A 289 -18.06 12.75 23.35
CA GLN A 289 -17.47 14.02 22.97
C GLN A 289 -16.34 14.35 23.93
N GLY A 290 -15.21 14.83 23.41
CA GLY A 290 -14.08 15.20 24.23
C GLY A 290 -12.94 15.85 23.44
N PRO A 291 -11.93 16.39 24.13
CA PRO A 291 -10.71 16.83 23.47
C PRO A 291 -9.98 15.64 22.83
N SER A 292 -9.36 15.83 21.67
CA SER A 292 -8.38 14.87 21.15
C SER A 292 -7.03 15.08 21.84
N LEU A 293 -6.41 13.96 22.22
CA LEU A 293 -5.09 13.92 22.85
C LEU A 293 -4.00 14.47 21.93
#